data_AF-A0A7S3B8L1-F1
#
_entry.id   AF-A0A7S3B8L1-F1
#
_cell.length_a   1.000
_cell.length_b   1.000
_cell.length_c   1.000
_cell.angle_alpha   90.00
_cell.angle_beta   90.00
_cell.angle_gamma   90.00
#
_symmetry.space_group_name_H-M   'P 1'
#
loop_
_entity.id
_entity.type
_entity.pdbx_description
1 polymer ?
#
loop_
_entity_poly.entity_id
_entity_poly.type
_entity_poly.pdbx_seq_one_letter_code
_entity_poly.pdbx_strand_id
1 'polypeptide(L)'
;RHRLGKLDTAELAYTYALRVSSAAGYPNETDARNVTTSFNLARLSEQKGEIALAEERYKRILREHPNYADCFMRLSACAIARGANDDAVAWLKRCLDIEPLNPDSWSML
;
A
#
# COMPACT_ATOMS: atom_id res chain seq x y z
N ARG A 1 19.88 2.07 15.18
CA ARG A 1 20.32 0.95 14.32
C ARG A 1 19.39 -0.28 14.33
N HIS A 2 18.45 -0.40 15.27
CA HIS A 2 17.59 -1.59 15.42
C HIS A 2 16.38 -1.68 14.44
N ARG A 3 16.04 -0.59 13.73
CA ARG A 3 14.90 -0.53 12.81
C ARG A 3 15.21 -1.21 11.46
N LEU A 4 16.38 -0.95 10.87
CA LEU A 4 16.79 -1.50 9.57
C LEU A 4 16.80 -3.04 9.53
N GLY A 5 17.38 -3.71 10.52
CA GLY A 5 17.43 -5.18 10.56
C GLY A 5 16.06 -5.87 10.71
N LYS A 6 15.04 -5.17 11.24
CA LYS A 6 13.67 -5.69 11.29
C LYS A 6 12.93 -5.54 9.96
N LEU A 7 13.32 -4.54 9.16
CA LEU A 7 12.70 -4.29 7.85
C LEU A 7 13.12 -5.37 6.85
N ASP A 8 14.40 -5.76 6.82
CA ASP A 8 14.88 -6.80 5.90
C ASP A 8 14.29 -8.18 6.19
N THR A 9 14.09 -8.52 7.46
CA THR A 9 13.40 -9.76 7.85
C THR A 9 11.91 -9.75 7.46
N ALA A 10 11.26 -8.59 7.50
CA ALA A 10 9.85 -8.45 7.12
C ALA A 10 9.67 -8.60 5.60
N GLU A 11 10.60 -8.07 4.80
CA GLU A 11 10.56 -8.20 3.33
C GLU A 11 10.62 -9.66 2.90
N LEU A 12 11.54 -10.42 3.47
CA LEU A 12 11.71 -11.84 3.23
C LEU A 12 10.45 -12.64 3.62
N ALA A 13 9.85 -12.31 4.77
CA ALA A 13 8.64 -12.98 5.23
C ALA A 13 7.45 -12.75 4.28
N TYR A 14 7.25 -11.51 3.82
CA TYR A 14 6.14 -11.19 2.92
C TYR A 14 6.34 -11.71 1.50
N THR A 15 7.56 -11.62 0.96
CA THR A 15 7.86 -12.19 -0.38
C THR A 15 7.68 -13.71 -0.42
N TYR A 16 8.05 -14.40 0.66
CA TYR A 16 7.77 -15.82 0.83
C TYR A 16 6.27 -16.11 0.89
N ALA A 17 5.51 -15.35 1.67
CA ALA A 17 4.05 -15.52 1.80
C ALA A 17 3.32 -15.35 0.45
N LEU A 18 3.71 -14.36 -0.36
CA LEU A 18 3.19 -14.16 -1.72
C LEU A 18 3.46 -15.37 -2.62
N ARG A 19 4.68 -15.91 -2.57
CA ARG A 19 5.09 -17.06 -3.39
C ARG A 19 4.32 -18.34 -3.03
N VAL A 20 4.07 -18.56 -1.74
CA VAL A 20 3.33 -19.74 -1.25
C VAL A 20 1.83 -19.59 -1.50
N SER A 21 1.27 -18.39 -1.31
CA SER A 21 -0.15 -18.10 -1.57
C SER A 21 -0.54 -18.33 -3.03
N SER A 22 0.34 -17.97 -3.98
CA SER A 22 0.17 -18.25 -5.41
C SER A 22 0.08 -19.74 -5.77
N ALA A 23 0.52 -20.65 -4.89
CA ALA A 23 0.52 -22.09 -5.13
C ALA A 23 -0.74 -22.82 -4.60
N ALA A 24 -1.58 -22.16 -3.79
CA ALA A 24 -2.61 -22.83 -3.00
C ALA A 24 -4.00 -22.96 -3.66
N GLY A 25 -4.24 -22.41 -4.86
CA GLY A 25 -5.41 -22.77 -5.69
C GLY A 25 -6.81 -22.38 -5.20
N TYR A 26 -6.96 -21.54 -4.17
CA TYR A 26 -8.28 -21.05 -3.69
C TYR A 26 -8.51 -19.59 -4.11
N PRO A 27 -9.23 -19.33 -5.23
CA PRO A 27 -9.17 -18.05 -5.94
C PRO A 27 -9.55 -16.82 -5.09
N ASN A 28 -10.57 -16.90 -4.23
CA ASN A 28 -11.03 -15.71 -3.50
C ASN A 28 -10.25 -15.41 -2.20
N GLU A 29 -9.75 -16.44 -1.50
CA GLU A 29 -8.92 -16.23 -0.30
C GLU A 29 -7.47 -15.91 -0.66
N THR A 30 -6.96 -16.51 -1.74
CA THR A 30 -5.63 -16.24 -2.25
C THR A 30 -5.51 -14.78 -2.70
N ASP A 31 -6.55 -14.21 -3.30
CA ASP A 31 -6.53 -12.81 -3.77
C ASP A 31 -6.49 -11.81 -2.61
N ALA A 32 -7.36 -11.97 -1.61
CA ALA A 32 -7.35 -11.14 -0.40
C ALA A 32 -6.05 -11.28 0.43
N ARG A 33 -5.49 -12.50 0.48
CA ARG A 33 -4.20 -12.76 1.16
C ARG A 33 -3.03 -12.17 0.35
N ASN A 34 -3.09 -12.21 -0.97
CA ASN A 34 -2.09 -11.62 -1.87
C ASN A 34 -2.12 -10.09 -1.82
N VAL A 35 -3.30 -9.46 -1.80
CA VAL A 35 -3.41 -8.00 -1.71
C VAL A 35 -2.87 -7.49 -0.38
N THR A 36 -3.24 -8.14 0.73
CA THR A 36 -2.75 -7.78 2.08
C THR A 36 -1.22 -7.90 2.17
N THR A 37 -0.65 -8.96 1.59
CA THR A 37 0.80 -9.17 1.59
C THR A 37 1.52 -8.13 0.72
N SER A 38 0.97 -7.84 -0.47
CA SER A 38 1.50 -6.81 -1.38
C SER A 38 1.43 -5.42 -0.76
N PHE A 39 0.35 -5.12 -0.04
CA PHE A 39 0.16 -3.86 0.68
C PHE A 39 1.20 -3.71 1.79
N ASN A 40 1.44 -4.75 2.58
CA ASN A 40 2.46 -4.71 3.63
C ASN A 40 3.89 -4.57 3.07
N LEU A 41 4.18 -5.13 1.90
CA LEU A 41 5.44 -4.87 1.19
C LEU A 41 5.57 -3.41 0.75
N ALA A 42 4.50 -2.79 0.25
CA ALA A 42 4.51 -1.38 -0.11
C ALA A 42 4.78 -0.49 1.11
N ARG A 43 4.13 -0.78 2.25
CA ARG A 43 4.38 -0.08 3.53
C ARG A 43 5.82 -0.23 4.00
N LEU A 44 6.43 -1.39 3.75
CA LEU A 44 7.82 -1.63 4.09
C LEU A 44 8.76 -0.77 3.26
N SER A 45 8.51 -0.66 1.95
CA SER A 45 9.24 0.26 1.06
C SER A 45 9.09 1.72 1.52
N GLU A 46 7.90 2.15 1.96
CA GLU A 46 7.75 3.49 2.57
C GLU A 46 8.66 3.68 3.80
N GLN A 47 8.68 2.69 4.71
CA GLN A 47 9.50 2.74 5.92
C GLN A 47 11.01 2.73 5.63
N LYS A 48 11.42 2.14 4.51
CA LYS A 48 12.80 2.17 4.00
C LYS A 48 13.15 3.50 3.31
N GLY A 49 12.17 4.37 3.05
CA GLY A 49 12.35 5.62 2.30
C GLY A 49 12.31 5.43 0.78
N GLU A 50 11.95 4.24 0.31
CA GLU A 50 11.83 3.88 -1.10
C GLU A 50 10.46 4.32 -1.65
N ILE A 51 10.16 5.62 -1.55
CA ILE A 51 8.82 6.17 -1.81
C ILE A 51 8.32 5.83 -3.22
N ALA A 52 9.19 5.92 -4.23
CA ALA A 52 8.83 5.59 -5.61
C ALA A 52 8.41 4.11 -5.78
N LEU A 53 9.10 3.19 -5.10
CA LEU A 53 8.77 1.76 -5.13
C LEU A 53 7.47 1.48 -4.39
N ALA A 54 7.24 2.16 -3.26
CA ALA A 54 5.98 2.07 -2.54
C ALA A 54 4.80 2.53 -3.41
N GLU A 55 4.92 3.68 -4.09
CA GLU A 55 3.88 4.18 -4.99
C GLU A 55 3.56 3.19 -6.11
N GLU A 56 4.57 2.59 -6.73
CA GLU A 56 4.36 1.60 -7.79
C GLU A 56 3.58 0.39 -7.28
N ARG A 57 3.95 -0.12 -6.09
CA ARG A 57 3.27 -1.26 -5.47
C ARG A 57 1.82 -0.95 -5.13
N TYR A 58 1.52 0.24 -4.59
CA TYR A 58 0.14 0.67 -4.33
C TYR A 58 -0.67 0.83 -5.62
N LYS A 59 -0.10 1.45 -6.65
CA LYS A 59 -0.76 1.57 -7.96
C LYS A 59 -1.05 0.20 -8.58
N ARG A 60 -0.18 -0.80 -8.39
CA ARG A 60 -0.43 -2.16 -8.84
C ARG A 60 -1.61 -2.79 -8.11
N ILE A 61 -1.68 -2.66 -6.79
CA ILE A 61 -2.82 -3.14 -6.01
C ILE A 61 -4.13 -2.53 -6.54
N LEU A 62 -4.14 -1.23 -6.83
CA LEU A 62 -5.31 -0.53 -7.38
C LEU A 62 -5.71 -0.98 -8.80
N ARG A 63 -4.82 -1.61 -9.57
CA ARG A 63 -5.20 -2.21 -10.88
C ARG A 63 -6.06 -3.45 -10.70
N GLU A 64 -5.81 -4.21 -9.64
CA GLU A 64 -6.52 -5.46 -9.32
C GLU A 64 -7.73 -5.16 -8.40
N HIS A 65 -7.59 -4.19 -7.50
CA HIS A 65 -8.59 -3.77 -6.52
C HIS A 65 -8.80 -2.24 -6.55
N PRO A 66 -9.54 -1.72 -7.54
CA PRO A 66 -9.67 -0.27 -7.77
C PRO A 66 -10.37 0.48 -6.62
N ASN A 67 -11.11 -0.22 -5.77
CA ASN A 67 -11.84 0.36 -4.65
C ASN A 67 -11.11 0.20 -3.30
N TYR A 68 -9.81 -0.10 -3.31
CA TYR A 68 -9.07 -0.29 -2.06
C TYR A 68 -8.60 1.06 -1.49
N ALA A 69 -9.47 1.67 -0.67
CA ALA A 69 -9.31 3.02 -0.10
C ALA A 69 -7.95 3.25 0.60
N ASP A 70 -7.48 2.26 1.36
CA ASP A 70 -6.19 2.30 2.05
C ASP A 70 -5.01 2.61 1.11
N CYS A 71 -5.05 2.15 -0.15
CA CYS A 71 -3.99 2.45 -1.12
C CYS A 71 -3.99 3.91 -1.53
N PHE A 72 -5.15 4.55 -1.68
CA PHE A 72 -5.24 5.97 -1.99
C PHE A 72 -4.68 6.84 -0.85
N MET A 73 -4.97 6.47 0.40
CA MET A 73 -4.38 7.12 1.57
C MET A 73 -2.86 6.98 1.64
N ARG A 74 -2.31 5.82 1.31
CA ARG A 74 -0.84 5.63 1.31
C ARG A 74 -0.19 6.37 0.15
N LEU A 75 -0.84 6.43 -1.01
CA LEU A 75 -0.38 7.24 -2.15
C LEU A 75 -0.38 8.74 -1.84
N SER A 76 -1.37 9.25 -1.10
CA SER A 76 -1.35 10.64 -0.66
C SER A 76 -0.21 10.91 0.33
N ALA A 77 0.02 10.01 1.30
CA ALA A 77 1.14 10.12 2.23
C ALA A 77 2.50 10.11 1.49
N CYS A 78 2.67 9.23 0.49
CA CYS A 78 3.85 9.21 -0.37
C CYS A 78 4.02 10.52 -1.14
N ALA A 79 2.93 11.07 -1.69
CA ALA A 79 2.93 12.34 -2.42
C ALA A 79 3.31 13.53 -1.52
N ILE A 80 2.81 13.57 -0.28
CA ILE A 80 3.19 14.56 0.74
C ILE A 80 4.69 14.43 1.06
N ALA A 81 5.19 13.21 1.26
CA ALA A 81 6.60 12.96 1.58
C ALA A 81 7.57 13.45 0.48
N ARG A 82 7.14 13.50 -0.79
CA ARG A 82 7.91 14.07 -1.91
C ARG A 82 7.60 15.55 -2.19
N GLY A 83 6.75 16.20 -1.39
CA GLY A 83 6.37 17.60 -1.55
C GLY A 83 5.38 17.88 -2.69
N ALA A 84 4.73 16.86 -3.24
CA ALA A 84 3.77 16.99 -4.33
C ALA A 84 2.34 17.05 -3.79
N ASN A 85 2.00 18.20 -3.20
CA ASN A 85 0.72 18.39 -2.52
C ASN A 85 -0.49 18.27 -3.46
N ASP A 86 -0.38 18.70 -4.71
CA ASP A 86 -1.47 18.58 -5.69
C ASP A 86 -1.84 17.11 -5.96
N ASP A 87 -0.83 16.26 -6.09
CA ASP A 87 -1.03 14.82 -6.27
C ASP A 87 -1.62 14.19 -5.00
N ALA A 88 -1.18 14.63 -3.82
CA ALA A 88 -1.73 14.14 -2.55
C ALA A 88 -3.24 14.43 -2.44
N VAL A 89 -3.65 15.65 -2.78
CA VAL A 89 -5.07 16.04 -2.80
C VAL A 89 -5.85 15.23 -3.83
N ALA A 90 -5.28 14.96 -5.01
CA ALA A 90 -5.92 14.12 -6.01
C ALA A 90 -6.17 12.69 -5.49
N TRP A 91 -5.21 12.10 -4.78
CA TRP A 91 -5.37 10.78 -4.18
C TRP A 91 -6.37 10.76 -3.03
N LEU A 92 -6.37 11.79 -2.17
CA LEU A 92 -7.35 11.91 -1.09
C LEU A 92 -8.78 12.04 -1.61
N LYS A 93 -8.99 12.82 -2.68
CA LYS A 93 -10.30 12.90 -3.34
C LYS A 93 -10.79 11.53 -3.80
N ARG A 94 -9.93 10.75 -4.43
CA ARG A 94 -10.26 9.36 -4.83
C ARG A 94 -10.58 8.47 -3.63
N CYS A 95 -9.88 8.65 -2.51
CA CYS A 95 -10.20 7.93 -1.28
C CYS A 95 -11.60 8.28 -0.76
N LEU A 96 -11.94 9.57 -0.73
CA LEU A 96 -13.25 10.06 -0.30
C LEU A 96 -14.40 9.64 -1.22
N ASP A 97 -14.15 9.50 -2.53
CA ASP A 97 -15.14 8.99 -3.49
C ASP A 97 -15.52 7.52 -3.21
N ILE A 98 -14.60 6.74 -2.65
CA ILE A 98 -14.79 5.31 -2.37
C ILE A 98 -15.27 5.07 -0.93
N GLU A 99 -14.64 5.73 0.05
CA GLU A 99 -15.02 5.69 1.46
C GLU A 99 -15.26 7.12 1.99
N PRO A 100 -16.47 7.68 1.78
CA PRO A 100 -16.80 9.04 2.23
C PRO A 100 -16.72 9.22 3.76
N LEU A 101 -16.79 8.12 4.49
CA LEU A 101 -16.82 8.06 5.96
C LEU A 101 -15.47 7.77 6.61
N ASN A 102 -14.37 7.67 5.85
CA ASN A 102 -13.06 7.38 6.44
C ASN A 102 -12.49 8.63 7.15
N PRO A 103 -12.43 8.67 8.50
CA PRO A 103 -12.06 9.88 9.25
C PRO A 103 -10.61 10.32 8.99
N ASP A 104 -9.73 9.38 8.67
CA ASP A 104 -8.32 9.66 8.44
C ASP A 104 -8.09 10.40 7.11
N SER A 105 -8.97 10.22 6.11
CA SER A 105 -8.90 10.94 4.83
C SER A 105 -9.18 12.44 4.99
N TRP A 106 -10.09 12.80 5.90
CA TRP A 106 -10.39 14.20 6.22
C TRP A 106 -9.29 14.88 7.03
N SER A 107 -8.55 14.12 7.85
CA SER A 107 -7.43 14.64 8.66
C SER A 107 -6.19 14.97 7.82
N MET A 108 -6.04 14.32 6.66
CA MET A 108 -4.89 14.46 5.77
C MET A 108 -5.10 15.45 4.62
N LEU A 109 -6.32 15.95 4.42
CA LEU A 109 -6.68 16.93 3.38
C LEU A 109 -6.42 18.36 3.87
#